data_AF-A0A3S0Z0Z5-F1
#
_entry.id   AF-A0A3S0Z0Z5-F1
#
_cell.length_a   1.000
_cell.length_b   1.000
_cell.length_c   1.000
_cell.angle_alpha   90.00
_cell.angle_beta   90.00
_cell.angle_gamma   90.00
#
_symmetry.space_group_name_H-M   'P 1'
#
loop_
_entity.id
_entity.type
_entity.pdbx_description
1 polymer ?
#
loop_
_entity_poly.entity_id
_entity_poly.type
_entity_poly.pdbx_seq_one_letter_code
_entity_poly.pdbx_strand_id
1 'polypeptide(L)'
;ANCDDFRNIRNSQTNCNDFRNIRNSQANCDDFRNIRNSQTNCDDFRNIRNSQANCDDFRNIRNSQTNCDDFIKIRNSQANCDDFINIRNSQTNCDDFRNIRNSQTNCNDFRNIRNSQANCNDFRKIRNSQTNCNDF
;
A
#
# COMPACT_ATOMS: atom_id res chain seq x y z
N ALA A 1 22.60 12.35 -11.74
CA ALA A 1 23.39 12.80 -10.59
C ALA A 1 22.92 11.98 -9.40
N ASN A 2 23.78 11.17 -8.78
CA ASN A 2 23.50 10.62 -7.46
C ASN A 2 23.78 11.73 -6.45
N CYS A 3 22.83 11.92 -5.55
CA CYS A 3 22.75 13.04 -4.62
C CYS A 3 22.34 12.43 -3.29
N ASP A 4 23.01 12.83 -2.21
CA ASP A 4 22.76 12.18 -0.91
C ASP A 4 21.39 12.57 -0.38
N ASP A 5 20.93 13.82 -0.57
CA ASP A 5 19.75 14.28 0.16
C ASP A 5 19.04 15.49 -0.49
N PHE A 6 17.73 15.39 -0.72
CA PHE A 6 16.90 16.49 -1.26
C PHE A 6 15.61 16.68 -0.49
N ARG A 7 15.34 17.91 -0.07
CA ARG A 7 14.09 18.22 0.64
C ARG A 7 12.84 18.10 -0.24
N ASN A 8 12.87 18.59 -1.48
CA ASN A 8 11.68 18.65 -2.32
C ASN A 8 12.04 18.46 -3.79
N ILE A 9 11.27 17.59 -4.45
CA ILE A 9 11.33 17.34 -5.89
C ILE A 9 9.99 17.69 -6.52
N ARG A 10 10.05 18.35 -7.69
CA ARG A 10 8.88 18.68 -8.50
C ARG A 10 9.19 18.61 -9.98
N ASN A 11 8.30 17.98 -10.74
CA ASN A 11 8.34 17.95 -12.21
C ASN A 11 9.70 17.49 -12.75
N SER A 12 10.32 16.49 -12.12
CA SER A 12 11.64 15.98 -12.52
C SER A 12 11.71 14.46 -12.55
N GLN A 13 12.76 13.96 -13.18
CA GLN A 13 13.20 12.56 -13.12
C GLN A 13 14.51 12.53 -12.36
N THR A 14 14.59 11.79 -11.25
CA THR A 14 15.76 11.89 -10.34
C THR A 14 16.10 10.55 -9.72
N ASN A 15 17.38 10.33 -9.44
CA ASN A 15 17.89 9.22 -8.65
C ASN A 15 18.75 9.82 -7.52
N CYS A 16 18.29 9.75 -6.29
CA CYS A 16 19.02 10.20 -5.10
C CYS A 16 18.65 9.28 -3.94
N ASN A 17 19.44 9.24 -2.88
CA ASN A 17 19.16 8.33 -1.76
C ASN A 17 17.90 8.79 -1.00
N ASP A 18 17.83 10.05 -0.58
CA ASP A 18 16.75 10.51 0.30
C ASP A 18 15.94 11.69 -0.25
N PHE A 19 14.60 11.60 -0.12
CA PHE A 19 13.69 12.72 -0.39
C PHE A 19 12.67 12.97 0.71
N ARG A 20 12.53 14.23 1.15
CA ARG A 20 11.41 14.53 2.06
C ARG A 20 10.06 14.57 1.33
N ASN A 21 9.96 15.21 0.16
CA ASN A 21 8.71 15.26 -0.61
C ASN A 21 8.94 15.18 -2.13
N ILE A 22 8.14 14.36 -2.80
CA ILE A 22 8.15 14.21 -4.26
C ILE A 22 6.76 14.55 -4.81
N ARG A 23 6.70 15.34 -5.88
CA ARG A 23 5.44 15.70 -6.53
C ARG A 23 5.56 15.73 -8.04
N ASN A 24 4.57 15.16 -8.75
CA ASN A 24 4.52 15.18 -10.22
C ASN A 24 5.85 14.75 -10.86
N SER A 25 6.49 13.73 -10.30
CA SER A 25 7.87 13.36 -10.67
C SER A 25 7.99 11.85 -10.87
N GLN A 26 9.14 11.43 -11.39
CA GLN A 26 9.57 10.04 -11.34
C GLN A 26 10.87 9.96 -10.52
N ALA A 27 10.93 9.05 -9.56
CA ALA A 27 12.11 8.95 -8.71
C ALA A 27 12.48 7.50 -8.41
N ASN A 28 13.78 7.26 -8.28
CA ASN A 28 14.34 6.10 -7.60
C ASN A 28 15.13 6.62 -6.39
N CYS A 29 14.92 6.02 -5.22
CA CYS A 29 15.49 6.50 -3.96
C CYS A 29 15.30 5.47 -2.86
N ASP A 30 16.14 5.49 -1.85
CA ASP A 30 16.02 4.60 -0.69
C ASP A 30 14.79 5.03 0.12
N ASP A 31 14.74 6.31 0.55
CA ASP A 31 13.68 6.78 1.45
C ASP A 31 12.91 8.02 0.97
N PHE A 32 11.62 8.06 1.31
CA PHE A 32 10.92 9.34 1.39
C PHE A 32 9.78 9.46 2.39
N ARG A 33 9.45 10.73 2.72
CA ARG A 33 8.33 10.99 3.63
C ARG A 33 6.98 11.05 2.93
N ASN A 34 6.87 11.76 1.81
CA ASN A 34 5.60 11.97 1.13
C ASN A 34 5.72 12.00 -0.40
N ILE A 35 4.81 11.31 -1.07
CA ILE A 35 4.61 11.44 -2.51
C ILE A 35 3.22 11.94 -2.83
N ARG A 36 3.14 12.78 -3.86
CA ARG A 36 1.89 13.05 -4.55
C ARG A 36 2.04 12.97 -6.08
N ASN A 37 1.07 12.36 -6.76
CA ASN A 37 0.97 12.36 -8.22
C ASN A 37 2.28 11.94 -8.92
N SER A 38 2.98 10.93 -8.42
CA SER A 38 4.30 10.53 -8.94
C SER A 38 4.36 9.03 -9.19
N GLN A 39 5.45 8.58 -9.81
CA GLN A 39 5.81 7.18 -9.91
C GLN A 39 7.16 6.98 -9.24
N THR A 40 7.27 6.03 -8.31
CA THR A 40 8.52 5.84 -7.56
C THR A 40 8.86 4.39 -7.33
N ASN A 41 10.16 4.11 -7.32
CA ASN A 41 10.71 2.88 -6.76
C ASN A 41 11.55 3.25 -5.54
N CYS A 42 11.37 2.54 -4.43
CA CYS A 42 12.11 2.83 -3.20
C CYS A 42 12.26 1.64 -2.28
N ASP A 43 12.84 1.87 -1.10
CA ASP A 43 12.83 0.94 0.02
C ASP A 43 11.69 1.34 0.97
N ASP A 44 11.71 2.58 1.52
CA ASP A 44 10.72 2.99 2.54
C ASP A 44 9.94 4.27 2.22
N PHE A 45 8.66 4.30 2.64
CA PHE A 45 7.96 5.58 2.84
C PHE A 45 6.90 5.70 3.92
N ARG A 46 6.58 6.96 4.26
CA ARG A 46 5.45 7.27 5.14
C ARG A 46 4.10 7.45 4.44
N ASN A 47 3.99 8.27 3.40
CA ASN A 47 2.69 8.56 2.80
C ASN A 47 2.71 8.63 1.28
N ILE A 48 1.78 7.92 0.65
CA ILE A 48 1.48 8.02 -0.78
C ILE A 48 0.07 8.57 -1.02
N ARG A 49 -0.03 9.44 -2.03
CA ARG A 49 -1.32 9.88 -2.55
C ARG A 49 -1.32 9.99 -4.07
N ASN A 50 -2.37 9.47 -4.72
CA ASN A 50 -2.57 9.60 -6.18
C ASN A 50 -1.33 9.17 -7.00
N SER A 51 -0.62 8.12 -6.58
CA SER A 51 0.68 7.75 -7.16
C SER A 51 0.74 6.26 -7.49
N GLN A 52 1.80 5.86 -8.17
CA GLN A 52 2.20 4.46 -8.31
C GLN A 52 3.53 4.26 -7.60
N ALA A 53 3.69 3.18 -6.84
CA ALA A 53 4.96 2.89 -6.21
C ALA A 53 5.25 1.40 -6.05
N ASN A 54 6.53 1.07 -6.06
CA ASN A 54 7.06 -0.23 -5.68
C ASN A 54 8.13 -0.01 -4.63
N CYS A 55 7.91 -0.46 -3.40
CA CYS A 55 8.91 -0.42 -2.33
C CYS A 55 8.57 -1.40 -1.23
N ASP A 56 9.49 -1.64 -0.31
CA ASP A 56 9.37 -2.65 0.73
C ASP A 56 8.34 -2.25 1.80
N ASP A 57 8.50 -1.08 2.44
CA ASP A 57 7.78 -0.77 3.68
C ASP A 57 7.03 0.56 3.72
N PHE A 58 5.79 0.53 4.20
CA PHE A 58 4.93 1.70 4.15
C PHE A 58 3.91 1.91 5.27
N ARG A 59 3.62 3.20 5.52
CA ARG A 59 2.64 3.59 6.54
C ARG A 59 1.23 3.89 6.04
N ASN A 60 1.06 4.73 5.01
CA ASN A 60 -0.28 5.11 4.53
C ASN A 60 -0.36 5.29 3.01
N ILE A 61 -1.40 4.72 2.40
CA ILE A 61 -1.75 4.92 0.99
C ILE A 61 -3.13 5.52 0.85
N ARG A 62 -3.28 6.44 -0.10
CA ARG A 62 -4.58 6.88 -0.56
C ARG A 62 -4.65 7.06 -2.07
N ASN A 63 -5.68 6.47 -2.70
CA ASN A 63 -5.96 6.63 -4.12
C ASN A 63 -4.75 6.25 -4.98
N SER A 64 -4.12 5.10 -4.77
CA SER A 64 -2.86 4.76 -5.43
C SER A 64 -2.82 3.29 -5.83
N GLN A 65 -1.79 2.93 -6.58
CA GLN A 65 -1.48 1.54 -6.92
C GLN A 65 -0.09 1.23 -6.38
N THR A 66 0.06 0.16 -5.62
CA THR A 66 1.33 -0.15 -4.96
C THR A 66 1.64 -1.63 -4.95
N ASN A 67 2.93 -1.95 -4.99
CA ASN A 67 3.46 -3.28 -4.68
C ASN A 67 4.48 -3.13 -3.55
N CYS A 68 4.45 -4.04 -2.57
CA CYS A 68 5.29 -3.95 -1.37
C CYS A 68 5.35 -5.23 -0.55
N ASP A 69 6.13 -5.19 0.53
CA ASP A 69 6.14 -6.24 1.54
C ASP A 69 5.13 -5.91 2.65
N ASP A 70 5.26 -4.75 3.34
CA ASP A 70 4.40 -4.41 4.49
C ASP A 70 3.63 -3.07 4.41
N PHE A 71 2.38 -3.09 4.89
CA PHE A 71 1.56 -1.87 5.06
C PHE A 71 0.78 -1.77 6.36
N ILE A 72 0.74 -0.53 6.88
CA ILE A 72 -0.13 -0.18 8.01
C ILE A 72 -1.56 0.17 7.54
N LYS A 73 -1.75 1.03 6.52
CA LYS A 73 -3.09 1.54 6.16
C LYS A 73 -3.26 1.81 4.66
N ILE A 74 -4.29 1.20 4.08
CA ILE A 74 -4.74 1.44 2.72
C ILE A 74 -6.14 2.04 2.68
N ARG A 75 -6.33 3.03 1.79
CA ARG A 75 -7.66 3.55 1.45
C ARG A 75 -7.82 3.84 -0.04
N ASN A 76 -8.96 3.45 -0.62
CA ASN A 76 -9.33 3.77 -2.00
C ASN A 76 -8.24 3.39 -3.02
N SER A 77 -7.52 2.29 -2.81
CA SER A 77 -6.31 1.96 -3.58
C SER A 77 -6.35 0.52 -4.09
N GLN A 78 -5.41 0.19 -4.95
CA GLN A 78 -5.10 -1.19 -5.33
C GLN A 78 -3.71 -1.53 -4.79
N ALA A 79 -3.54 -2.69 -4.17
CA ALA A 79 -2.24 -3.09 -3.68
C ALA A 79 -2.01 -4.59 -3.73
N ASN A 80 -0.75 -4.97 -3.90
CA ASN A 80 -0.27 -6.33 -3.72
C ASN A 80 0.86 -6.30 -2.68
N CYS A 81 0.64 -6.89 -1.50
CA CYS A 81 1.66 -6.97 -0.46
C CYS A 81 1.43 -8.09 0.51
N ASP A 82 2.47 -8.53 1.21
CA ASP A 82 2.40 -9.63 2.14
C ASP A 82 1.46 -9.31 3.32
N ASP A 83 1.68 -8.20 4.04
CA ASP A 83 0.89 -7.89 5.25
C ASP A 83 0.17 -6.55 5.27
N PHE A 84 -1.09 -6.57 5.75
CA PHE A 84 -1.91 -5.39 5.96
C PHE A 84 -2.52 -5.27 7.36
N ILE A 85 -2.32 -4.13 8.02
CA ILE A 85 -3.08 -3.86 9.25
C ILE A 85 -4.53 -3.44 8.94
N ASN A 86 -4.75 -2.46 8.05
CA ASN A 86 -6.11 -1.98 7.75
C ASN A 86 -6.30 -1.62 6.27
N ILE A 87 -7.36 -2.16 5.66
CA ILE A 87 -7.75 -1.85 4.28
C ILE A 87 -9.19 -1.31 4.27
N ARG A 88 -9.40 -0.25 3.48
CA ARG A 88 -10.73 0.34 3.30
C ARG A 88 -11.01 0.75 1.86
N ASN A 89 -12.20 0.42 1.34
CA ASN A 89 -12.63 0.81 -0.01
C ASN A 89 -11.60 0.45 -1.10
N SER A 90 -10.94 -0.70 -0.99
CA SER A 90 -9.77 -1.01 -1.81
C SER A 90 -9.87 -2.40 -2.42
N GLN A 91 -8.96 -2.70 -3.35
CA GLN A 91 -8.76 -4.04 -3.87
C GLN A 91 -7.36 -4.49 -3.52
N THR A 92 -7.20 -5.63 -2.85
CA THR A 92 -5.88 -6.08 -2.40
C THR A 92 -5.65 -7.55 -2.65
N ASN A 93 -4.39 -7.91 -2.91
CA ASN A 93 -3.89 -9.27 -2.80
C ASN A 93 -2.82 -9.26 -1.69
N CYS A 94 -2.89 -10.21 -0.76
CA CYS A 94 -1.96 -10.30 0.36
C CYS A 94 -1.84 -11.68 0.94
N ASP A 95 -0.89 -11.87 1.85
CA ASP A 95 -0.90 -13.02 2.74
C ASP A 95 -1.88 -12.75 3.88
N ASP A 96 -1.65 -11.74 4.72
CA ASP A 96 -2.48 -11.53 5.90
C ASP A 96 -3.05 -10.13 6.07
N PHE A 97 -4.21 -10.05 6.73
CA PHE A 97 -4.69 -8.77 7.24
C PHE A 97 -5.43 -8.79 8.57
N ARG A 98 -5.34 -7.68 9.31
CA ARG A 98 -6.12 -7.52 10.56
C ARG A 98 -7.55 -7.04 10.31
N ASN A 99 -7.77 -5.99 9.53
CA ASN A 99 -9.10 -5.41 9.38
C ASN A 99 -9.42 -4.97 7.95
N ILE A 100 -10.59 -5.38 7.46
CA ILE A 100 -11.12 -4.95 6.17
C ILE A 100 -12.51 -4.35 6.26
N ARG A 101 -12.71 -3.29 5.48
CA ARG A 101 -14.02 -2.67 5.30
C ARG A 101 -14.28 -2.23 3.86
N ASN A 102 -15.47 -2.53 3.34
CA ASN A 102 -15.91 -2.13 2.00
C ASN A 102 -14.89 -2.45 0.88
N SER A 103 -14.20 -3.58 0.96
CA SER A 103 -13.09 -3.90 0.04
C SER A 103 -13.29 -5.26 -0.62
N GLN A 104 -12.45 -5.56 -1.60
CA GLN A 104 -12.33 -6.89 -2.20
C GLN A 104 -10.91 -7.37 -1.99
N THR A 105 -10.74 -8.57 -1.45
CA THR A 105 -9.41 -9.06 -1.07
C THR A 105 -9.24 -10.54 -1.41
N ASN A 106 -8.06 -10.88 -1.91
CA ASN A 106 -7.56 -12.25 -1.91
C ASN A 106 -6.47 -12.33 -0.84
N CYS A 107 -6.60 -13.25 0.11
CA CYS A 107 -5.63 -13.42 1.18
C CYS A 107 -5.43 -14.88 1.60
N ASN A 108 -4.41 -15.16 2.39
CA ASN A 108 -4.36 -16.35 3.22
C ASN A 108 -5.28 -16.14 4.42
N ASP A 109 -4.93 -15.24 5.35
CA ASP A 109 -5.67 -15.17 6.62
C ASP A 109 -6.17 -13.76 6.99
N PHE A 110 -7.25 -13.74 7.77
CA PHE A 110 -7.67 -12.49 8.39
C PHE A 110 -8.36 -12.50 9.75
N ARG A 111 -8.21 -11.39 10.47
CA ARG A 111 -8.89 -11.21 11.75
C ARG A 111 -10.33 -10.69 11.64
N ASN A 112 -10.58 -9.62 10.90
CA ASN A 112 -11.94 -9.04 10.81
C ASN A 112 -12.28 -8.52 9.42
N ILE A 113 -13.48 -8.83 8.92
CA ILE A 113 -14.02 -8.28 7.68
C ILE A 113 -15.43 -7.70 7.86
N ARG A 114 -15.72 -6.58 7.17
CA ARG A 114 -17.03 -5.92 7.17
C ARG A 114 -17.42 -5.41 5.79
N ASN A 115 -18.66 -5.66 5.35
CA ASN A 115 -19.21 -5.11 4.10
C ASN A 115 -18.29 -5.37 2.89
N SER A 116 -17.64 -6.51 2.82
CA SER A 116 -16.55 -6.76 1.87
C SER A 116 -16.69 -8.13 1.21
N GLN A 117 -15.83 -8.39 0.24
CA GLN A 117 -15.68 -9.69 -0.39
C GLN A 117 -14.26 -10.21 -0.14
N ALA A 118 -14.11 -11.46 0.27
CA ALA A 118 -12.80 -12.08 0.42
C ALA A 118 -12.75 -13.52 -0.07
N ASN A 119 -11.63 -13.89 -0.70
CA ASN A 119 -11.20 -15.28 -0.83
C ASN A 119 -10.08 -15.50 0.18
N CYS A 120 -10.18 -16.55 1.00
CA CYS A 120 -9.22 -16.80 2.07
C CYS A 120 -9.02 -18.29 2.41
N ASN A 121 -7.99 -18.58 3.20
CA ASN A 121 -7.87 -19.84 3.91
C ASN A 121 -8.61 -19.70 5.25
N ASP A 122 -8.08 -18.90 6.17
CA ASP A 122 -8.63 -18.79 7.53
C ASP A 122 -9.18 -17.40 7.86
N PHE A 123 -10.14 -17.37 8.80
CA PHE A 123 -10.68 -16.13 9.32
C PHE A 123 -11.13 -16.21 10.78
N ARG A 124 -11.21 -15.04 11.43
CA ARG A 124 -11.77 -14.95 12.79
C ARG A 124 -13.17 -14.33 12.88
N LYS A 125 -13.47 -13.25 12.16
CA LYS A 125 -14.78 -12.56 12.26
C LYS A 125 -15.25 -11.97 10.94
N ILE A 126 -16.51 -12.24 10.62
CA ILE A 126 -17.19 -11.76 9.40
C ILE A 126 -18.47 -11.01 9.78
N ARG A 127 -18.72 -9.87 9.13
CA ARG A 127 -20.01 -9.17 9.21
C ARG A 127 -20.43 -8.61 7.86
N ASN A 128 -21.66 -8.91 7.42
CA ASN A 128 -22.25 -8.39 6.19
C ASN A 128 -21.32 -8.53 4.98
N SER A 129 -20.59 -9.65 4.88
CA SER A 129 -19.55 -9.85 3.86
C SER A 129 -19.79 -11.18 3.16
N GLN A 130 -19.29 -11.30 1.94
CA GLN A 130 -19.29 -12.55 1.19
C GLN A 130 -17.87 -13.11 1.23
N THR A 131 -17.73 -14.37 1.64
CA THR A 131 -16.43 -15.01 1.76
C THR A 131 -16.46 -16.37 1.09
N ASN A 132 -15.43 -16.67 0.31
CA ASN A 132 -15.14 -18.01 -0.17
C ASN A 132 -13.84 -18.47 0.51
N CYS A 133 -13.99 -19.14 1.65
CA CYS A 133 -12.84 -19.54 2.45
C CYS A 133 -12.84 -21.04 2.77
N ASN A 134 -11.64 -21.61 2.81
CA ASN A 134 -11.41 -23.04 3.07
C ASN A 134 -11.02 -23.22 4.55
N ASP A 135 -12.00 -23.09 5.45
CA ASP A 135 -11.78 -23.17 6.91
C ASP A 135 -11.51 -24.65 7.33
N PHE A 136 -10.33 -24.94 7.90
CA PHE A 136 -9.94 -26.23 8.49
C PHE A 136 -9.76 -26.15 10.02
#